data_AF-A0A4Q7Y977-F1
#
_entry.id   AF-A0A4Q7Y977-F1
#
_cell.length_a   1.000
_cell.length_b   1.000
_cell.length_c   1.000
_cell.angle_alpha   90.00
_cell.angle_beta   90.00
_cell.angle_gamma   90.00
#
_symmetry.space_group_name_H-M   'P 1'
#
loop_
_entity.id
_entity.type
_entity.pdbx_description
1 polymer ?
#
loop_
_entity_poly.entity_id
_entity_poly.type
_entity_poly.pdbx_seq_one_letter_code
_entity_poly.pdbx_strand_id
1 'polypeptide(L)'
;MRAEQVTGPVAEHGEGPVWWPGWGGLRWVDLTVGDVLSLGADGTVHRVHVGAVAAALRPRRAGGAVIAVERGFLLEAADGALTPLGELWTDDGVRMNDGGCDPDGRFWCGTMAYDQTPGAAAMYRLDPDGNARQVFADVTVSNGLEWSPDGALAYYDDTATHRVDVFDYDSDGGLTGRRPFVTLDDDGLPDGLTVDAEGGVWVALYGSGAVHRYDTTGRLDAVVEVPTPKVTACTFGGPGLDQLFVTTSQEGMAPGEDPLAGALFRVDTGVRGLPARTFAG
;
A
#
# COMPACT_ATOMS: atom_id res chain seq x y z
N MET A 1 -19.34 -4.77 8.18
CA MET A 1 -19.72 -4.65 6.75
C MET A 1 -19.14 -5.83 6.01
N ARG A 2 -19.63 -6.19 4.82
CA ARG A 2 -19.07 -7.33 4.06
C ARG A 2 -18.68 -6.87 2.66
N ALA A 3 -17.47 -7.21 2.24
CA ALA A 3 -16.95 -6.86 0.93
C ALA A 3 -17.48 -7.79 -0.17
N GLU A 4 -17.74 -7.20 -1.34
CA GLU A 4 -18.20 -7.86 -2.55
C GLU A 4 -17.02 -8.08 -3.50
N GLN A 5 -16.99 -9.23 -4.16
CA GLN A 5 -15.96 -9.56 -5.13
C GLN A 5 -16.13 -8.72 -6.41
N VAL A 6 -15.04 -8.10 -6.87
CA VAL A 6 -14.99 -7.27 -8.09
C VAL A 6 -14.41 -8.05 -9.27
N THR A 7 -13.36 -8.84 -9.04
CA THR A 7 -12.68 -9.64 -10.07
C THR A 7 -12.62 -11.10 -9.65
N GLY A 8 -12.33 -12.02 -10.58
CA GLY A 8 -11.78 -13.32 -10.19
C GLY A 8 -10.40 -13.20 -9.50
N PRO A 9 -9.81 -14.31 -9.05
CA PRO A 9 -8.39 -14.37 -8.65
C PRO A 9 -7.47 -13.97 -9.80
N VAL A 10 -6.92 -12.76 -9.75
CA VAL A 10 -6.11 -12.18 -10.83
C VAL A 10 -4.67 -11.85 -10.42
N ALA A 11 -4.37 -11.91 -9.11
CA ALA A 11 -3.04 -11.65 -8.58
C ALA A 11 -2.55 -12.82 -7.71
N GLU A 12 -1.26 -13.14 -7.80
CA GLU A 12 -0.58 -14.04 -6.85
C GLU A 12 -0.43 -13.33 -5.49
N HIS A 13 0.05 -12.08 -5.51
CA HIS A 13 0.19 -11.25 -4.33
C HIS A 13 -0.27 -9.84 -4.65
N GLY A 14 -1.60 -9.64 -4.62
CA GLY A 14 -2.22 -8.36 -4.93
C GLY A 14 -1.91 -7.35 -3.83
N GLU A 15 -1.34 -6.20 -4.17
CA GLU A 15 -0.86 -5.22 -3.19
C GLU A 15 -1.02 -3.77 -3.66
N GLY A 16 -0.76 -2.82 -2.75
CA GLY A 16 -0.59 -1.40 -3.06
C GLY A 16 -1.70 -0.76 -3.94
N PRO A 17 -3.00 -1.00 -3.67
CA PRO A 17 -4.07 -0.43 -4.47
C PRO A 17 -4.12 1.09 -4.33
N VAL A 18 -4.39 1.78 -5.43
CA VAL A 18 -4.51 3.23 -5.47
C VAL A 18 -5.53 3.66 -6.51
N TRP A 19 -6.48 4.50 -6.08
CA TRP A 19 -7.43 5.14 -6.96
C TRP A 19 -6.94 6.52 -7.39
N TRP A 20 -6.93 6.78 -8.69
CA TRP A 20 -6.62 8.10 -9.21
C TRP A 20 -7.41 8.41 -10.49
N PRO A 21 -8.15 9.53 -10.53
CA PRO A 21 -8.89 9.93 -11.73
C PRO A 21 -7.99 10.16 -12.96
N GLY A 22 -6.73 10.58 -12.76
CA GLY A 22 -5.81 10.91 -13.85
C GLY A 22 -5.42 9.74 -14.75
N TRP A 23 -5.47 8.50 -14.25
CA TRP A 23 -5.31 7.28 -15.06
C TRP A 23 -6.62 6.48 -15.22
N GLY A 24 -7.74 7.05 -14.80
CA GLY A 24 -9.07 6.48 -15.03
C GLY A 24 -9.62 5.52 -13.96
N GLY A 25 -9.06 5.48 -12.75
CA GLY A 25 -9.64 4.68 -11.66
C GLY A 25 -8.61 3.93 -10.83
N LEU A 26 -8.81 2.63 -10.65
CA LEU A 26 -8.01 1.79 -9.75
C LEU A 26 -6.81 1.18 -10.48
N ARG A 27 -5.64 1.30 -9.85
CA ARG A 27 -4.46 0.46 -10.13
C ARG A 27 -3.98 -0.21 -8.85
N TRP A 28 -3.29 -1.33 -8.98
CA TRP A 28 -2.65 -2.08 -7.89
C TRP A 28 -1.49 -2.89 -8.48
N VAL A 29 -0.75 -3.61 -7.65
CA VAL A 29 0.35 -4.47 -8.13
C VAL A 29 0.05 -5.94 -7.89
N ASP A 30 0.64 -6.81 -8.70
CA ASP A 30 0.85 -8.23 -8.37
C ASP A 30 2.32 -8.39 -8.05
N LEU A 31 2.64 -8.28 -6.76
CA LEU A 31 3.93 -7.83 -6.29
C LEU A 31 5.07 -8.75 -6.71
N THR A 32 4.91 -10.06 -6.49
CA THR A 32 5.94 -11.07 -6.76
C THR A 32 5.97 -11.52 -8.22
N VAL A 33 4.93 -11.21 -8.98
CA VAL A 33 4.91 -11.37 -10.45
C VAL A 33 5.55 -10.18 -11.14
N GLY A 34 5.56 -9.02 -10.48
CA GLY A 34 6.19 -7.80 -10.98
C GLY A 34 5.34 -7.04 -12.00
N ASP A 35 4.01 -7.15 -11.87
CA ASP A 35 3.06 -6.49 -12.75
C ASP A 35 2.33 -5.36 -12.04
N VAL A 36 2.09 -4.26 -12.76
CA VAL A 36 1.09 -3.25 -12.41
C VAL A 36 -0.22 -3.59 -13.10
N LEU A 37 -1.31 -3.65 -12.33
CA LEU A 37 -2.66 -3.97 -12.79
C LEU A 37 -3.52 -2.71 -12.83
N SER A 38 -4.47 -2.65 -13.76
CA SER A 38 -5.47 -1.58 -13.88
C SER A 38 -6.85 -2.17 -14.13
N LEU A 39 -7.88 -1.63 -13.47
CA LEU A 39 -9.28 -2.04 -13.68
C LEU A 39 -9.94 -1.14 -14.73
N GLY A 40 -10.34 -1.74 -15.85
CA GLY A 40 -11.14 -1.10 -16.89
C GLY A 40 -12.59 -0.88 -16.43
N ALA A 41 -13.27 0.11 -17.03
CA ALA A 41 -14.66 0.43 -16.71
C ALA A 41 -15.66 -0.70 -17.03
N ASP A 42 -15.28 -1.62 -17.90
CA ASP A 42 -16.03 -2.84 -18.24
C ASP A 42 -15.71 -4.03 -17.32
N GLY A 43 -14.85 -3.82 -16.32
CA GLY A 43 -14.36 -4.86 -15.41
C GLY A 43 -13.15 -5.64 -15.93
N THR A 44 -12.64 -5.32 -17.13
CA THR A 44 -11.43 -5.96 -17.66
C THR A 44 -10.20 -5.56 -16.83
N VAL A 45 -9.31 -6.52 -16.56
CA VAL A 45 -8.03 -6.26 -15.89
C VAL A 45 -6.91 -6.18 -16.94
N HIS A 46 -6.24 -5.03 -16.98
CA HIS A 46 -5.04 -4.81 -17.79
C HIS A 46 -3.78 -4.96 -16.95
N ARG A 47 -2.68 -5.40 -17.55
CA ARG A 47 -1.40 -5.62 -16.86
C ARG A 47 -0.23 -5.02 -17.65
N VAL A 48 0.74 -4.47 -16.93
CA VAL A 48 2.04 -4.03 -17.47
C VAL A 48 3.13 -4.61 -16.59
N HIS A 49 4.03 -5.38 -17.20
CA HIS A 49 5.18 -5.95 -16.48
C HIS A 49 6.29 -4.90 -16.31
N VAL A 50 6.80 -4.75 -15.10
CA VAL A 50 7.76 -3.68 -14.74
C VAL A 50 9.07 -4.18 -14.12
N GLY A 51 9.15 -5.45 -13.71
CA GLY A 51 10.37 -6.02 -13.15
C GLY A 51 10.12 -7.35 -12.43
N ALA A 52 11.07 -7.82 -11.64
CA ALA A 52 10.88 -9.01 -10.80
C ALA A 52 9.92 -8.76 -9.63
N VAL A 53 9.88 -7.52 -9.12
CA VAL A 53 8.97 -7.07 -8.08
C VAL A 53 8.38 -5.72 -8.50
N ALA A 54 7.08 -5.57 -8.26
CA ALA A 54 6.36 -4.31 -8.32
C ALA A 54 5.74 -4.08 -6.93
N ALA A 55 6.38 -3.29 -6.08
CA ALA A 55 6.07 -3.26 -4.66
C ALA A 55 4.89 -2.33 -4.34
N ALA A 56 4.97 -1.09 -4.85
CA ALA A 56 3.92 -0.09 -4.70
C ALA A 56 3.96 0.90 -5.87
N LEU A 57 2.85 1.58 -6.13
CA LEU A 57 2.80 2.68 -7.09
C LEU A 57 2.00 3.87 -6.59
N ARG A 58 2.38 5.07 -7.00
CA ARG A 58 1.61 6.30 -6.75
C ARG A 58 1.58 7.20 -7.99
N PRO A 59 0.50 7.98 -8.18
CA PRO A 59 0.39 8.87 -9.32
C PRO A 59 1.44 9.99 -9.27
N ARG A 60 1.91 10.43 -10.44
CA ARG A 60 2.84 11.56 -10.57
C ARG A 60 2.12 12.83 -10.98
N ARG A 61 2.55 13.98 -10.44
CA ARG A 61 2.02 15.30 -10.85
C ARG A 61 2.22 15.58 -12.33
N ALA A 62 3.33 15.10 -12.91
CA ALA A 62 3.64 15.23 -14.33
C ALA A 62 2.88 14.24 -15.24
N GLY A 63 2.05 13.35 -14.67
CA GLY A 63 1.40 12.24 -15.37
C GLY A 63 2.20 10.95 -15.29
N GLY A 64 1.51 9.82 -15.46
CA GLY A 64 2.05 8.48 -15.20
C GLY A 64 2.14 8.17 -13.71
N ALA A 65 3.14 7.37 -13.33
CA ALA A 65 3.30 6.82 -11.99
C ALA A 65 4.76 6.79 -11.54
N VAL A 66 4.98 6.84 -10.23
CA VAL A 66 6.22 6.35 -9.61
C VAL A 66 5.93 4.93 -9.14
N ILE A 67 6.87 4.02 -9.37
CA ILE A 67 6.72 2.60 -9.06
C ILE A 67 7.95 2.16 -8.27
N ALA A 68 7.75 1.61 -7.08
CA ALA A 68 8.77 0.89 -6.36
C ALA A 68 8.94 -0.49 -7.00
N VAL A 69 10.17 -0.81 -7.37
CA VAL A 69 10.56 -2.14 -7.87
C VAL A 69 11.57 -2.74 -6.91
N GLU A 70 11.93 -4.01 -7.12
CA GLU A 70 12.69 -4.84 -6.16
C GLU A 70 13.76 -4.07 -5.36
N ARG A 71 14.68 -3.36 -6.03
CA ARG A 71 15.78 -2.64 -5.38
C ARG A 71 15.87 -1.16 -5.73
N GLY A 72 14.77 -0.53 -6.15
CA GLY A 72 14.80 0.87 -6.58
C GLY A 72 13.46 1.39 -7.07
N PHE A 73 13.50 2.39 -7.94
CA PHE A 73 12.30 3.08 -8.43
C PHE A 73 12.30 3.20 -9.96
N LEU A 74 11.10 3.16 -10.53
CA LEU A 74 10.82 3.50 -11.92
C LEU A 74 9.90 4.72 -11.99
N LEU A 75 10.09 5.53 -13.03
CA LEU A 75 9.14 6.55 -13.44
C LEU A 75 8.43 6.10 -14.71
N GLU A 76 7.11 5.94 -14.62
CA GLU A 76 6.21 5.83 -15.76
C GLU A 76 5.85 7.26 -16.23
N ALA A 77 6.02 7.53 -17.52
CA ALA A 77 5.55 8.75 -18.17
C ALA A 77 4.09 8.62 -18.62
N ALA A 78 3.44 9.72 -19.00
CA ALA A 78 2.04 9.72 -19.41
C ALA A 78 1.73 8.85 -20.66
N ASP A 79 2.73 8.56 -21.48
CA ASP A 79 2.64 7.67 -22.64
C ASP A 79 2.96 6.19 -22.31
N GLY A 80 3.25 5.88 -21.04
CA GLY A 80 3.60 4.55 -20.57
C GLY A 80 5.09 4.21 -20.63
N ALA A 81 5.96 5.13 -21.07
CA ALA A 81 7.39 4.88 -21.07
C ALA A 81 7.94 4.74 -19.65
N LEU A 82 8.73 3.68 -19.40
CA LEU A 82 9.34 3.38 -18.10
C LEU A 82 10.80 3.80 -18.06
N THR A 83 11.19 4.58 -17.04
CA THR A 83 12.56 5.04 -16.83
C THR A 83 13.06 4.59 -15.44
N PRO A 84 14.09 3.75 -15.35
CA PRO A 84 14.68 3.37 -14.07
C PRO A 84 15.53 4.50 -13.47
N LEU A 85 15.51 4.62 -12.15
CA LEU A 85 16.34 5.57 -11.39
C LEU A 85 17.63 4.94 -10.82
N GLY A 86 17.88 3.67 -11.14
CA GLY A 86 19.01 2.89 -10.62
C GLY A 86 18.65 2.11 -9.37
N GLU A 87 19.49 1.11 -9.06
CA GLU A 87 19.37 0.33 -7.83
C GLU A 87 19.95 1.11 -6.64
N LEU A 88 19.26 1.04 -5.50
CA LEU A 88 19.64 1.69 -4.25
C LEU A 88 20.56 0.81 -3.40
N TRP A 89 20.49 -0.51 -3.59
CA TRP A 89 21.33 -1.51 -2.95
C TRP A 89 21.54 -2.71 -3.88
N THR A 90 22.54 -3.54 -3.56
CA THR A 90 22.92 -4.73 -4.35
C THR A 90 22.57 -6.05 -3.67
N ASP A 91 22.13 -6.02 -2.41
CA ASP A 91 21.70 -7.21 -1.66
C ASP A 91 20.44 -7.81 -2.30
N ASP A 92 20.51 -9.05 -2.75
CA ASP A 92 19.41 -9.79 -3.37
C ASP A 92 18.47 -10.45 -2.35
N GLY A 93 18.84 -10.43 -1.07
CA GLY A 93 18.01 -10.89 0.03
C GLY A 93 16.94 -9.88 0.48
N VAL A 94 16.93 -8.66 -0.05
CA VAL A 94 16.05 -7.56 0.37
C VAL A 94 15.31 -6.96 -0.83
N ARG A 95 14.00 -6.75 -0.67
CA ARG A 95 13.14 -6.09 -1.66
C ARG A 95 12.35 -4.93 -1.07
N MET A 96 11.91 -3.99 -1.91
CA MET A 96 10.81 -3.07 -1.58
C MET A 96 9.52 -3.86 -1.25
N ASN A 97 8.65 -3.29 -0.40
CA ASN A 97 7.37 -3.88 -0.01
C ASN A 97 6.20 -2.91 -0.23
N ASP A 98 5.88 -2.05 0.73
CA ASP A 98 4.79 -1.06 0.57
C ASP A 98 5.31 0.39 0.68
N GLY A 99 4.52 1.33 0.19
CA GLY A 99 4.89 2.74 0.11
C GLY A 99 3.77 3.69 -0.28
N GLY A 100 3.96 4.96 0.06
CA GLY A 100 3.01 6.05 -0.15
C GLY A 100 3.68 7.39 -0.40
N CYS A 101 2.90 8.38 -0.84
CA CYS A 101 3.41 9.74 -1.02
C CYS A 101 3.06 10.60 0.18
N ASP A 102 4.04 11.36 0.66
CA ASP A 102 3.84 12.30 1.76
C ASP A 102 3.15 13.60 1.29
N PRO A 103 2.77 14.51 2.21
CA PRO A 103 2.17 15.80 1.86
C PRO A 103 3.01 16.70 0.95
N ASP A 104 4.33 16.56 0.99
CA ASP A 104 5.26 17.34 0.17
C ASP A 104 5.43 16.74 -1.24
N GLY A 105 4.85 15.57 -1.49
CA GLY A 105 4.96 14.85 -2.76
C GLY A 105 6.28 14.11 -2.93
N ARG A 106 6.88 13.66 -1.83
CA ARG A 106 7.99 12.69 -1.82
C ARG A 106 7.41 11.28 -1.78
N PHE A 107 8.04 10.32 -2.43
CA PHE A 107 7.58 8.94 -2.42
C PHE A 107 8.39 8.14 -1.40
N TRP A 108 7.70 7.51 -0.46
CA TRP A 108 8.27 6.69 0.59
C TRP A 108 7.96 5.23 0.28
N CYS A 109 8.94 4.34 0.45
CA CYS A 109 8.73 2.91 0.31
C CYS A 109 9.71 2.19 1.22
N GLY A 110 9.21 1.28 2.03
CA GLY A 110 10.07 0.50 2.89
C GLY A 110 10.34 -0.88 2.31
N THR A 111 11.33 -1.53 2.90
CA THR A 111 11.82 -2.83 2.44
C THR A 111 11.39 -3.96 3.36
N MET A 112 11.67 -5.18 2.91
CA MET A 112 11.68 -6.39 3.72
C MET A 112 12.77 -7.34 3.22
N ALA A 113 13.37 -8.10 4.13
CA ALA A 113 14.15 -9.27 3.74
C ALA A 113 13.21 -10.40 3.30
N TYR A 114 13.57 -11.14 2.26
CA TYR A 114 12.78 -12.28 1.78
C TYR A 114 12.59 -13.36 2.87
N ASP A 115 13.58 -13.52 3.76
CA ASP A 115 13.52 -14.44 4.89
C ASP A 115 12.87 -13.83 6.15
N GLN A 116 12.41 -12.57 6.05
CA GLN A 116 11.82 -11.79 7.14
C GLN A 116 12.73 -11.65 8.36
N THR A 117 14.06 -11.62 8.16
CA THR A 117 15.02 -11.39 9.24
C THR A 117 14.71 -10.08 9.99
N PRO A 118 14.48 -10.14 11.32
CA PRO A 118 14.20 -8.94 12.12
C PRO A 118 15.31 -7.88 12.01
N GLY A 119 14.92 -6.64 11.73
CA GLY A 119 15.83 -5.50 11.62
C GLY A 119 16.61 -5.41 10.30
N ALA A 120 16.39 -6.33 9.35
CA ALA A 120 17.06 -6.30 8.04
C ALA A 120 16.45 -5.29 7.05
N ALA A 121 15.30 -4.72 7.38
CA ALA A 121 14.61 -3.75 6.54
C ALA A 121 14.81 -2.30 6.96
N ALA A 122 14.47 -1.40 6.04
CA ALA A 122 14.57 0.03 6.21
C ALA A 122 13.48 0.76 5.43
N MET A 123 13.24 2.02 5.80
CA MET A 123 12.37 2.93 5.05
C MET A 123 13.21 3.81 4.13
N TYR A 124 12.85 3.88 2.86
CA TYR A 124 13.47 4.76 1.87
C TYR A 124 12.52 5.87 1.46
N ARG A 125 13.10 6.99 1.03
CA ARG A 125 12.38 8.13 0.47
C ARG A 125 13.04 8.60 -0.82
N LEU A 126 12.24 8.73 -1.86
CA LEU A 126 12.55 9.37 -3.14
C LEU A 126 12.01 10.80 -3.13
N ASP A 127 12.92 11.77 -3.29
CA ASP A 127 12.61 13.18 -3.42
C ASP A 127 12.24 13.57 -4.87
N PRO A 128 11.52 14.68 -5.09
CA PRO A 128 11.04 15.10 -6.42
C PRO A 128 12.16 15.36 -7.45
N ASP A 129 13.39 15.54 -7.00
CA ASP A 129 14.57 15.71 -7.85
C ASP A 129 15.20 14.38 -8.30
N GLY A 130 14.62 13.24 -7.89
CA GLY A 130 15.10 11.90 -8.20
C GLY A 130 16.07 11.33 -7.18
N ASN A 131 16.45 12.09 -6.14
CA ASN A 131 17.35 11.59 -5.10
C ASN A 131 16.60 10.67 -4.14
N ALA A 132 17.06 9.43 -4.02
CA ALA A 132 16.55 8.47 -3.06
C ALA A 132 17.56 8.21 -1.93
N ARG A 133 17.05 8.07 -0.70
CA ARG A 133 17.88 7.73 0.47
C ARG A 133 17.10 6.94 1.52
N GLN A 134 17.84 6.20 2.33
CA GLN A 134 17.31 5.60 3.55
C GLN A 134 17.00 6.68 4.60
N VAL A 135 15.88 6.54 5.30
CA VAL A 135 15.41 7.48 6.34
C VAL A 135 15.52 6.89 7.74
N PHE A 136 15.07 5.64 7.94
CA PHE A 136 15.28 4.91 9.18
C PHE A 136 15.47 3.41 8.91
N ALA A 137 16.11 2.72 9.85
CA ALA A 137 16.41 1.29 9.83
C ALA A 137 15.56 0.53 10.86
N ASP A 138 16.00 -0.67 11.26
CA ASP A 138 15.43 -1.47 12.32
C ASP A 138 13.95 -1.82 12.09
N VAL A 139 13.62 -2.13 10.82
CA VAL A 139 12.31 -2.64 10.39
C VAL A 139 12.43 -4.13 10.09
N THR A 140 11.34 -4.89 10.23
CA THR A 140 11.29 -6.30 9.80
C THR A 140 10.55 -6.45 8.46
N VAL A 141 9.27 -6.10 8.42
CA VAL A 141 8.43 -6.14 7.22
C VAL A 141 7.73 -4.79 7.13
N SER A 142 8.30 -3.86 6.34
CA SER A 142 7.70 -2.54 6.17
C SER A 142 6.40 -2.65 5.39
N ASN A 143 5.29 -2.23 5.99
CA ASN A 143 4.00 -2.24 5.32
C ASN A 143 3.36 -0.86 5.32
N GLY A 144 2.08 -0.76 5.67
CA GLY A 144 1.24 0.37 5.39
C GLY A 144 1.85 1.70 5.85
N LEU A 145 1.70 2.74 5.02
CA LEU A 145 2.14 4.10 5.32
C LEU A 145 1.15 5.11 4.72
N GLU A 146 0.51 5.91 5.57
CA GLU A 146 -0.41 6.96 5.14
C GLU A 146 -0.45 8.13 6.11
N TRP A 147 -0.89 9.29 5.63
CA TRP A 147 -0.96 10.51 6.41
C TRP A 147 -2.38 10.88 6.78
N SER A 148 -2.53 11.45 7.97
CA SER A 148 -3.73 12.16 8.41
C SER A 148 -4.23 13.20 7.39
N PRO A 149 -5.51 13.59 7.43
CA PRO A 149 -6.09 14.53 6.46
C PRO A 149 -5.36 15.88 6.40
N ASP A 150 -4.91 16.41 7.54
CA ASP A 150 -4.15 17.66 7.62
C ASP A 150 -2.65 17.47 7.31
N GLY A 151 -2.19 16.21 7.23
CA GLY A 151 -0.81 15.84 6.95
C GLY A 151 0.13 15.93 8.14
N ALA A 152 -0.33 16.28 9.34
CA ALA A 152 0.53 16.49 10.51
C ALA A 152 0.94 15.19 11.22
N LEU A 153 0.20 14.11 10.98
CA LEU A 153 0.49 12.76 11.47
C LEU A 153 0.68 11.78 10.31
N ALA A 154 1.59 10.82 10.50
CA ALA A 154 1.77 9.66 9.64
C ALA A 154 1.55 8.37 10.44
N TYR A 155 0.78 7.44 9.88
CA TYR A 155 0.51 6.12 10.42
C TYR A 155 1.34 5.10 9.65
N TYR A 156 1.99 4.20 10.37
CA TYR A 156 2.90 3.23 9.79
C TYR A 156 2.86 1.92 10.56
N ASP A 157 2.86 0.79 9.87
CA ASP A 157 3.03 -0.51 10.47
C ASP A 157 4.28 -1.25 9.96
N ASP A 158 4.91 -1.94 10.91
CA ASP A 158 5.87 -3.00 10.65
C ASP A 158 5.17 -4.29 11.07
N THR A 159 4.86 -5.16 10.11
CA THR A 159 3.97 -6.30 10.31
C THR A 159 4.36 -7.16 11.50
N ALA A 160 5.67 -7.41 11.68
CA ALA A 160 6.19 -8.25 12.76
C ALA A 160 5.98 -7.66 14.17
N THR A 161 5.61 -6.38 14.27
CA THR A 161 5.35 -5.70 15.55
C THR A 161 3.91 -5.81 16.04
N HIS A 162 2.99 -6.34 15.22
CA HIS A 162 1.56 -6.47 15.52
C HIS A 162 0.91 -5.14 15.95
N ARG A 163 1.42 -4.01 15.43
CA ARG A 163 0.88 -2.69 15.77
C ARG A 163 1.05 -1.70 14.63
N VAL A 164 0.17 -0.70 14.64
CA VAL A 164 0.34 0.54 13.89
C VAL A 164 0.96 1.57 14.84
N ASP A 165 2.03 2.21 14.41
CA ASP A 165 2.63 3.36 15.07
C ASP A 165 2.15 4.66 14.41
N VAL A 166 2.21 5.76 15.15
CA VAL A 166 2.00 7.12 14.66
C VAL A 166 3.24 7.97 14.88
N PHE A 167 3.51 8.85 13.92
CA PHE A 167 4.58 9.84 13.94
C PHE A 167 3.97 11.23 13.84
N ASP A 168 4.65 12.22 14.42
CA ASP A 168 4.48 13.60 14.03
C ASP A 168 5.23 13.83 12.72
N TYR A 169 4.64 14.60 11.80
CA TYR A 169 5.23 14.90 10.50
C TYR A 169 5.22 16.41 10.23
N ASP A 170 6.37 16.91 9.77
CA ASP A 170 6.48 18.20 9.10
C ASP A 170 7.50 18.12 7.95
N SER A 171 7.49 19.14 7.09
CA SER A 171 8.29 19.15 5.86
C SER A 171 9.81 19.19 6.08
N ASP A 172 10.24 19.70 7.24
CA ASP A 172 11.64 20.00 7.56
C ASP A 172 12.28 18.86 8.36
N GLY A 173 11.60 18.40 9.42
CA GLY A 173 12.00 17.33 10.31
C GLY A 173 11.61 15.94 9.80
N GLY A 174 10.63 15.82 8.89
CA GLY A 174 10.11 14.54 8.43
C GLY A 174 9.35 13.80 9.54
N LEU A 175 9.53 12.49 9.62
CA LEU A 175 8.87 11.64 10.62
C LEU A 175 9.60 11.71 11.97
N THR A 176 8.91 12.14 13.02
CA THR A 176 9.45 12.23 14.38
C THR A 176 8.45 11.70 15.41
N GLY A 177 8.88 11.49 16.66
CA GLY A 177 7.95 11.18 17.76
C GLY A 177 7.21 9.84 17.62
N ARG A 178 7.83 8.82 17.02
CA ARG A 178 7.27 7.46 16.86
C ARG A 178 6.69 6.95 18.17
N ARG A 179 5.41 6.60 18.17
CA ARG A 179 4.70 6.05 19.33
C ARG A 179 3.62 5.07 18.88
N PRO A 180 3.25 4.06 19.70
CA PRO A 180 2.14 3.18 19.38
C PRO A 180 0.83 3.96 19.19
N PHE A 181 0.10 3.63 18.13
CA PHE A 181 -1.26 4.10 17.90
C PHE A 181 -2.27 3.02 18.29
N VAL A 182 -2.16 1.84 17.68
CA VAL A 182 -2.97 0.66 18.02
C VAL A 182 -2.13 -0.59 18.03
N THR A 183 -2.35 -1.46 19.01
CA THR A 183 -1.82 -2.82 19.03
C THR A 183 -2.95 -3.76 18.64
N LEU A 184 -2.66 -4.66 17.72
CA LEU A 184 -3.61 -5.63 17.20
C LEU A 184 -3.58 -6.88 18.06
N ASP A 185 -4.74 -7.49 18.24
CA ASP A 185 -4.85 -8.82 18.83
C ASP A 185 -4.34 -9.89 17.83
N ASP A 186 -4.12 -11.12 18.30
CA ASP A 186 -3.50 -12.23 17.54
C ASP A 186 -4.34 -12.77 16.35
N ASP A 187 -5.45 -12.14 16.00
CA ASP A 187 -6.38 -12.59 14.95
C ASP A 187 -5.95 -12.21 13.52
N GLY A 188 -4.80 -11.54 13.34
CA GLY A 188 -4.22 -11.20 12.04
C GLY A 188 -2.98 -10.32 12.14
N LEU A 189 -2.32 -10.09 11.01
CA LEU A 189 -1.10 -9.29 10.90
C LEU A 189 -1.40 -7.97 10.18
N PRO A 190 -0.93 -6.80 10.68
CA PRO A 190 -1.12 -5.54 9.96
C PRO A 190 -0.36 -5.57 8.64
N ASP A 191 -1.04 -5.11 7.59
CA ASP A 191 -0.52 -5.06 6.23
C ASP A 191 -0.80 -3.65 5.66
N GLY A 192 -1.17 -3.49 4.39
CA GLY A 192 -1.47 -2.17 3.81
C GLY A 192 -2.61 -1.41 4.54
N LEU A 193 -2.43 -0.09 4.70
CA LEU A 193 -3.39 0.80 5.37
C LEU A 193 -3.78 2.03 4.52
N THR A 194 -4.90 2.66 4.87
CA THR A 194 -5.32 3.96 4.33
C THR A 194 -6.05 4.81 5.38
N VAL A 195 -6.24 6.10 5.11
CA VAL A 195 -6.89 7.06 6.03
C VAL A 195 -8.10 7.68 5.34
N ASP A 196 -9.23 7.72 6.05
CA ASP A 196 -10.45 8.38 5.58
C ASP A 196 -10.49 9.88 5.90
N ALA A 197 -11.46 10.59 5.31
CA ALA A 197 -11.61 12.03 5.46
C ALA A 197 -12.01 12.48 6.88
N GLU A 198 -12.43 11.56 7.76
CA GLU A 198 -12.70 11.81 9.18
C GLU A 198 -11.46 11.55 10.05
N GLY A 199 -10.36 11.07 9.46
CA GLY A 199 -9.13 10.69 10.15
C GLY A 199 -9.13 9.27 10.71
N GLY A 200 -10.09 8.43 10.30
CA GLY A 200 -10.09 7.01 10.64
C GLY A 200 -9.03 6.25 9.85
N VAL A 201 -8.31 5.34 10.52
CA VAL A 201 -7.23 4.52 9.94
C VAL A 201 -7.78 3.13 9.64
N TRP A 202 -7.76 2.76 8.36
CA TRP A 202 -8.21 1.47 7.85
C TRP A 202 -7.00 0.58 7.61
N VAL A 203 -6.95 -0.59 8.26
CA VAL A 203 -5.80 -1.50 8.24
C VAL A 203 -6.26 -2.85 7.71
N ALA A 204 -5.68 -3.30 6.59
CA ALA A 204 -5.83 -4.66 6.12
C ALA A 204 -5.13 -5.62 7.09
N LEU A 205 -5.77 -6.75 7.36
CA LEU A 205 -5.25 -7.74 8.31
C LEU A 205 -5.00 -9.07 7.59
N TYR A 206 -3.72 -9.33 7.30
CA TYR A 206 -3.29 -10.56 6.66
C TYR A 206 -3.55 -11.75 7.58
N GLY A 207 -4.26 -12.75 7.07
CA GLY A 207 -4.63 -13.98 7.78
C GLY A 207 -5.99 -13.94 8.48
N SER A 208 -6.62 -12.77 8.63
CA SER A 208 -7.88 -12.63 9.38
C SER A 208 -9.13 -12.64 8.50
N GLY A 209 -9.01 -12.25 7.24
CA GLY A 209 -10.17 -11.98 6.38
C GLY A 209 -10.91 -10.69 6.74
N ALA A 210 -10.21 -9.67 7.24
CA ALA A 210 -10.82 -8.41 7.62
C ALA A 210 -9.98 -7.17 7.27
N VAL A 211 -10.68 -6.04 7.17
CA VAL A 211 -10.10 -4.70 7.31
C VAL A 211 -10.71 -4.06 8.55
N HIS A 212 -9.87 -3.56 9.45
CA HIS A 212 -10.28 -2.85 10.66
C HIS A 212 -10.19 -1.35 10.47
N ARG A 213 -11.17 -0.59 10.99
CA ARG A 213 -11.09 0.86 11.11
C ARG A 213 -10.91 1.27 12.56
N TYR A 214 -9.87 2.04 12.82
CA TYR A 214 -9.63 2.70 14.10
C TYR A 214 -9.95 4.18 13.98
N ASP A 215 -10.73 4.71 14.92
CA ASP A 215 -10.96 6.15 15.01
C ASP A 215 -9.67 6.91 15.39
N THR A 216 -9.71 8.24 15.38
CA THR A 216 -8.55 9.10 15.69
C THR A 216 -7.94 8.87 17.09
N THR A 217 -8.63 8.15 17.98
CA THR A 217 -8.15 7.78 19.32
C THR A 217 -7.55 6.38 19.38
N GLY A 218 -7.57 5.63 18.27
CA GLY A 218 -7.10 4.25 18.19
C GLY A 218 -8.15 3.22 18.60
N ARG A 219 -9.43 3.61 18.76
CA ARG A 219 -10.50 2.65 19.09
C ARG A 219 -11.07 2.04 17.83
N LEU A 220 -11.15 0.71 17.78
CA LEU A 220 -11.83 -0.03 16.72
C LEU A 220 -13.31 0.36 16.68
N ASP A 221 -13.77 0.91 15.56
CA ASP A 221 -15.16 1.34 15.40
C ASP A 221 -15.85 0.82 14.14
N ALA A 222 -15.12 0.19 13.22
CA ALA A 222 -15.70 -0.56 12.12
C ALA A 222 -14.85 -1.78 11.72
N VAL A 223 -15.53 -2.80 11.19
CA VAL A 223 -14.92 -4.02 10.62
C VAL A 223 -15.55 -4.30 9.27
N VAL A 224 -14.71 -4.56 8.27
CA VAL A 224 -15.10 -5.08 6.95
C VAL A 224 -14.66 -6.54 6.88
N GLU A 225 -15.61 -7.43 6.71
CA GLU A 225 -15.39 -8.85 6.46
C GLU A 225 -15.10 -9.08 4.97
N VAL A 226 -14.01 -9.80 4.69
CA VAL A 226 -13.57 -10.19 3.35
C VAL A 226 -13.59 -11.72 3.29
N PRO A 227 -14.22 -12.34 2.27
CA PRO A 227 -14.42 -13.78 2.23
C PRO A 227 -13.16 -14.59 1.82
N THR A 228 -11.97 -14.13 2.21
CA THR A 228 -10.68 -14.82 2.06
C THR A 228 -9.71 -14.30 3.12
N PRO A 229 -8.87 -15.14 3.75
CA PRO A 229 -8.09 -14.73 4.91
C PRO A 229 -6.92 -13.79 4.58
N LYS A 230 -6.31 -13.89 3.39
CA LYS A 230 -5.10 -13.15 3.02
C LYS A 230 -5.43 -11.77 2.45
N VAL A 231 -5.95 -10.91 3.30
CA VAL A 231 -6.24 -9.50 2.98
C VAL A 231 -4.95 -8.69 3.12
N THR A 232 -4.56 -8.01 2.04
CA THR A 232 -3.22 -7.42 1.93
C THR A 232 -3.22 -5.90 2.06
N ALA A 233 -4.09 -5.19 1.33
CA ALA A 233 -4.13 -3.74 1.39
C ALA A 233 -5.51 -3.19 1.03
N CYS A 234 -5.72 -1.91 1.30
CA CYS A 234 -6.98 -1.25 0.96
C CYS A 234 -6.79 0.22 0.56
N THR A 235 -7.72 0.73 -0.25
CA THR A 235 -7.73 2.14 -0.67
C THR A 235 -9.15 2.60 -0.95
N PHE A 236 -9.43 3.87 -0.70
CA PHE A 236 -10.70 4.46 -1.13
C PHE A 236 -10.67 4.84 -2.61
N GLY A 237 -11.79 4.61 -3.30
CA GLY A 237 -11.95 4.90 -4.70
C GLY A 237 -13.41 5.11 -5.09
N GLY A 238 -13.66 5.04 -6.41
CA GLY A 238 -14.91 5.47 -7.00
C GLY A 238 -14.99 7.00 -7.18
N PRO A 239 -15.93 7.50 -7.99
CA PRO A 239 -16.06 8.94 -8.23
C PRO A 239 -16.32 9.78 -6.97
N GLY A 240 -16.92 9.16 -5.93
CA GLY A 240 -17.21 9.80 -4.64
C GLY A 240 -16.15 9.56 -3.56
N LEU A 241 -15.13 8.74 -3.84
CA LEU A 241 -14.19 8.20 -2.83
C LEU A 241 -14.90 7.49 -1.67
N ASP A 242 -16.07 6.91 -1.91
CA ASP A 242 -16.95 6.28 -0.92
C ASP A 242 -16.88 4.74 -0.94
N GLN A 243 -16.06 4.18 -1.83
CA GLN A 243 -15.88 2.75 -2.00
C GLN A 243 -14.48 2.36 -1.51
N LEU A 244 -14.39 1.45 -0.54
CA LEU A 244 -13.12 0.87 -0.12
C LEU A 244 -12.84 -0.36 -0.98
N PHE A 245 -11.78 -0.29 -1.78
CA PHE A 245 -11.23 -1.42 -2.53
C PHE A 245 -10.22 -2.16 -1.68
N VAL A 246 -10.20 -3.48 -1.79
CA VAL A 246 -9.37 -4.35 -0.95
C VAL A 246 -8.68 -5.39 -1.83
N THR A 247 -7.36 -5.47 -1.75
CA THR A 247 -6.55 -6.50 -2.41
C THR A 247 -6.35 -7.70 -1.51
N THR A 248 -6.08 -8.86 -2.13
CA THR A 248 -5.85 -10.12 -1.43
C THR A 248 -4.75 -10.92 -2.13
N SER A 249 -4.27 -11.99 -1.48
CA SER A 249 -3.14 -12.78 -1.97
C SER A 249 -3.37 -14.29 -1.94
N GLN A 250 -2.84 -14.97 -2.95
CA GLN A 250 -2.68 -16.43 -3.05
C GLN A 250 -1.31 -16.92 -2.55
N GLU A 251 -0.38 -16.01 -2.23
CA GLU A 251 1.02 -16.32 -1.92
C GLU A 251 1.12 -17.44 -0.88
N GLY A 252 1.79 -18.54 -1.21
CA GLY A 252 1.99 -19.66 -0.29
C GLY A 252 0.74 -20.52 -0.02
N MET A 253 -0.34 -20.33 -0.78
CA MET A 253 -1.47 -21.27 -0.82
C MET A 253 -1.23 -22.36 -1.86
N ALA A 254 -1.81 -23.54 -1.64
CA ALA A 254 -1.87 -24.56 -2.68
C ALA A 254 -2.89 -24.14 -3.78
N PRO A 255 -2.66 -24.54 -5.05
CA PRO A 255 -3.61 -24.25 -6.13
C PRO A 255 -5.03 -24.72 -5.79
N GLY A 256 -5.99 -23.80 -5.78
CA GLY A 256 -7.40 -24.07 -5.50
C GLY A 256 -7.78 -24.22 -4.01
N GLU A 257 -6.86 -23.95 -3.08
CA GLU A 257 -7.12 -23.96 -1.64
C GLU A 257 -8.19 -22.93 -1.25
N ASP A 258 -8.08 -21.71 -1.77
CA ASP A 258 -9.07 -20.66 -1.66
C ASP A 258 -9.40 -20.09 -3.05
N PRO A 259 -10.63 -20.29 -3.58
CA PRO A 259 -11.02 -19.80 -4.90
C PRO A 259 -11.21 -18.27 -4.97
N LEU A 260 -11.08 -17.56 -3.85
CA LEU A 260 -11.25 -16.11 -3.72
C LEU A 260 -9.95 -15.37 -3.41
N ALA A 261 -8.91 -16.08 -2.98
CA ALA A 261 -7.60 -15.50 -2.76
C ALA A 261 -7.04 -14.90 -4.06
N GLY A 262 -6.45 -13.70 -3.99
CA GLY A 262 -5.94 -12.99 -5.17
C GLY A 262 -6.99 -12.21 -5.96
N ALA A 263 -8.25 -12.20 -5.52
CA ALA A 263 -9.31 -11.36 -6.08
C ALA A 263 -9.28 -9.95 -5.48
N LEU A 264 -9.82 -9.00 -6.25
CA LEU A 264 -10.12 -7.65 -5.77
C LEU A 264 -11.53 -7.62 -5.17
N PHE A 265 -11.68 -6.95 -4.03
CA PHE A 265 -12.96 -6.75 -3.35
C PHE A 265 -13.30 -5.27 -3.20
N ARG A 266 -14.57 -4.97 -2.93
CA ARG A 266 -15.07 -3.61 -2.69
C ARG A 266 -16.17 -3.60 -1.64
N VAL A 267 -16.25 -2.53 -0.85
CA VAL A 267 -17.35 -2.27 0.07
C VAL A 267 -17.67 -0.77 0.14
N ASP A 268 -18.95 -0.42 0.27
CA ASP A 268 -19.37 0.95 0.59
C ASP A 268 -19.33 1.11 2.12
N THR A 269 -18.49 2.01 2.63
CA THR A 269 -18.19 2.11 4.07
C THR A 269 -19.04 3.13 4.82
N GLY A 270 -19.75 4.00 4.08
CA GLY A 270 -20.52 5.12 4.65
C GLY A 270 -19.69 6.36 4.98
N VAL A 271 -18.35 6.27 4.91
CA VAL A 271 -17.42 7.41 4.95
C VAL A 271 -16.71 7.57 3.62
N ARG A 272 -16.00 8.68 3.44
CA ARG A 272 -15.21 8.95 2.23
C ARG A 272 -13.73 8.93 2.54
N GLY A 273 -12.95 8.45 1.59
CA GLY A 273 -11.51 8.61 1.59
C GLY A 273 -11.03 9.98 1.13
N LEU A 274 -9.72 10.07 0.95
CA LEU A 274 -9.03 11.24 0.47
C LEU A 274 -8.48 11.00 -0.94
N PRO A 275 -8.31 12.05 -1.77
CA PRO A 275 -7.58 11.90 -3.02
C PRO A 275 -6.16 11.39 -2.77
N ALA A 276 -5.70 10.42 -3.59
CA ALA A 276 -4.34 9.91 -3.49
C ALA A 276 -3.31 11.04 -3.59
N ARG A 277 -2.37 11.08 -2.64
CA ARG A 277 -1.22 11.97 -2.71
C ARG A 277 -0.32 11.56 -3.89
N THR A 278 0.21 12.56 -4.58
CA THR A 278 0.99 12.38 -5.81
C THR A 278 2.48 12.61 -5.55
N PHE A 279 3.33 11.83 -6.20
CA PHE A 279 4.75 12.16 -6.29
C PHE A 279 4.96 13.42 -7.14
N ALA A 280 5.80 14.34 -6.65
CA ALA A 280 5.98 15.66 -7.25
C ALA A 280 7.07 15.72 -8.33
N GLY A 281 7.87 14.65 -8.50
CA GLY A 281 8.90 14.50 -9.54
C GLY A 281 8.45 13.64 -10.71
#